data_AF-A0AAR2IYW7-F1
#
_entry.id   AF-A0AAR2IYW7-F1
#
_cell.length_a   1.000
_cell.length_b   1.000
_cell.length_c   1.000
_cell.angle_alpha   90.00
_cell.angle_beta   90.00
_cell.angle_gamma   90.00
#
_symmetry.space_group_name_H-M   'P 1'
#
loop_
_entity.id
_entity.type
_entity.pdbx_description
1 polymer ?
#
loop_
_entity_poly.entity_id
_entity_poly.type
_entity_poly.pdbx_seq_one_letter_code
_entity_poly.pdbx_strand_id
1 'polypeptide(L)'
;MTSLSCGTLPYEPGRAGRSFSSAAAVASVFIMIAFGLTLVRHGETQYNKDKLLQGQGIDTPLSEVGVRQAEAAGHYLRDIRFTNAFVSNLQRAVQTAEIILRNNVHSSSVEMVLDPLLRERGFGVAEGRPKEDLKNMANAAGQSCRDFTPPGGETLDQVRTRFQKFLKYLFQRILDNHCHAAQHVCPSSIPTLPESLPPVVAGLADDGVADLLFHTLVVSHGAYIRVAVHHLVEDLHCSLPVGLKMNQVYSPCPNTGICRFTFTLDADVSGPQPTAVHCVFINRRDHLAILKDLD
;
A
#
# COMPACT_ATOMS: atom_id res chain seq x y z
N MET A 1 -5.13 88.57 -34.93
CA MET A 1 -5.41 89.21 -33.63
C MET A 1 -5.68 88.08 -32.64
N THR A 2 -4.64 87.64 -31.91
CA THR A 2 -4.41 87.87 -30.46
C THR A 2 -5.18 86.85 -29.61
N SER A 3 -4.59 85.79 -29.03
CA SER A 3 -3.49 85.63 -28.05
C SER A 3 -3.99 85.52 -26.60
N LEU A 4 -3.50 84.50 -25.88
CA LEU A 4 -3.22 84.45 -24.42
C LEU A 4 -4.45 84.42 -23.47
N SER A 5 -4.46 83.80 -22.28
CA SER A 5 -3.47 83.05 -21.49
C SER A 5 -4.15 82.39 -20.27
N CYS A 6 -3.55 81.28 -19.78
CA CYS A 6 -3.20 80.94 -18.40
C CYS A 6 -4.08 81.34 -17.19
N GLY A 7 -4.41 80.34 -16.36
CA GLY A 7 -4.79 80.49 -14.95
C GLY A 7 -4.62 79.16 -14.19
N THR A 8 -3.60 79.08 -13.35
CA THR A 8 -3.20 77.92 -12.54
C THR A 8 -3.60 78.06 -11.06
N LEU A 9 -3.72 76.89 -10.39
CA LEU A 9 -3.60 76.56 -8.94
C LEU A 9 -4.89 76.45 -8.09
N PRO A 10 -4.90 75.66 -6.97
CA PRO A 10 -3.78 74.90 -6.38
C PRO A 10 -4.04 73.38 -6.14
N TYR A 11 -2.90 72.73 -5.92
CA TYR A 11 -2.67 71.38 -5.43
C TYR A 11 -2.81 71.34 -3.90
N GLU A 12 -3.56 70.39 -3.35
CA GLU A 12 -3.58 70.04 -1.92
C GLU A 12 -3.15 68.57 -1.74
N PRO A 13 -2.17 68.27 -0.86
CA PRO A 13 -1.71 66.92 -0.61
C PRO A 13 -2.43 66.27 0.59
N GLY A 14 -2.69 64.97 0.47
CA GLY A 14 -2.63 64.04 1.60
C GLY A 14 -3.91 63.83 2.42
N ARG A 15 -4.60 62.71 2.15
CA ARG A 15 -5.06 61.85 3.25
C ARG A 15 -4.91 60.38 2.86
N ALA A 16 -3.89 59.77 3.45
CA ALA A 16 -3.70 58.33 3.50
C ALA A 16 -4.93 57.67 4.14
N GLY A 17 -5.30 56.49 3.63
CA GLY A 17 -6.21 55.60 4.33
C GLY A 17 -7.14 54.85 3.40
N ARG A 18 -6.65 53.71 2.88
CA ARG A 18 -7.31 52.38 2.89
C ARG A 18 -6.54 51.46 1.94
N SER A 19 -5.43 50.93 2.45
CA SER A 19 -4.99 49.61 2.02
C SER A 19 -5.99 48.62 2.62
N PHE A 20 -6.93 48.15 1.83
CA PHE A 20 -7.56 46.86 2.09
C PHE A 20 -6.75 45.82 1.33
N SER A 21 -5.62 45.42 1.91
CA SER A 21 -5.06 44.10 1.62
C SER A 21 -5.98 43.07 2.26
N SER A 22 -7.00 42.64 1.51
CA SER A 22 -7.70 41.40 1.83
C SER A 22 -6.89 40.24 1.23
N ALA A 23 -5.73 39.97 1.83
CA ALA A 23 -5.19 38.62 1.77
C ALA A 23 -6.18 37.76 2.57
N ALA A 24 -7.14 37.16 1.87
CA ALA A 24 -7.90 36.06 2.44
C ALA A 24 -6.87 34.98 2.75
N ALA A 25 -6.51 34.85 4.03
CA ALA A 25 -5.79 33.69 4.52
C ALA A 25 -6.67 32.50 4.15
N VAL A 26 -6.27 31.77 3.11
CA VAL A 26 -6.80 30.43 2.87
C VAL A 26 -6.33 29.64 4.08
N ALA A 27 -7.22 29.44 5.04
CA ALA A 27 -6.94 28.53 6.14
C ALA A 27 -6.61 27.19 5.47
N SER A 28 -5.36 26.74 5.58
CA SER A 28 -4.98 25.38 5.16
C SER A 28 -5.88 24.44 5.95
N VAL A 29 -6.86 23.86 5.28
CA VAL A 29 -7.70 22.81 5.84
C VAL A 29 -6.81 21.59 5.92
N PHE A 30 -6.26 21.32 7.10
CA PHE A 30 -5.53 20.08 7.35
C PHE A 30 -6.53 18.93 7.32
N ILE A 31 -6.38 18.03 6.35
CA ILE A 31 -7.21 16.83 6.23
C ILE A 31 -6.39 15.65 6.72
N MET A 32 -6.80 15.08 7.86
CA MET A 32 -6.24 13.83 8.36
C MET A 32 -7.07 12.65 7.88
N ILE A 33 -6.43 11.69 7.20
CA ILE A 33 -7.12 10.51 6.65
C ILE A 33 -6.46 9.25 7.20
N ALA A 34 -7.24 8.44 7.92
CA ALA A 34 -6.82 7.11 8.35
C ALA A 34 -7.31 6.04 7.36
N PHE A 35 -6.45 5.10 6.99
CA PHE A 35 -6.85 3.98 6.14
C PHE A 35 -6.05 2.70 6.44
N GLY A 36 -6.65 1.55 6.12
CA GLY A 36 -6.03 0.23 6.25
C GLY A 36 -5.35 -0.22 4.96
N LEU A 37 -4.23 -0.94 5.08
CA LEU A 37 -3.55 -1.64 3.99
C LEU A 37 -3.41 -3.12 4.36
N THR A 38 -3.97 -4.02 3.56
CA THR A 38 -3.79 -5.47 3.70
C THR A 38 -3.03 -6.01 2.50
N LEU A 39 -1.82 -6.51 2.74
CA LEU A 39 -0.97 -7.15 1.75
C LEU A 39 -1.15 -8.66 1.84
N VAL A 40 -1.45 -9.31 0.72
CA VAL A 40 -1.58 -10.77 0.62
C VAL A 40 -0.63 -11.28 -0.44
N ARG A 41 0.21 -12.28 -0.11
CA ARG A 41 0.97 -13.00 -1.14
C ARG A 41 0.04 -13.93 -1.91
N HIS A 42 0.23 -14.07 -3.22
CA HIS A 42 -0.50 -15.06 -4.01
C HIS A 42 -0.44 -16.50 -3.44
N GLY A 43 -1.44 -17.32 -3.77
CA GLY A 43 -1.48 -18.75 -3.45
C GLY A 43 -0.35 -19.55 -4.12
N GLU A 44 -0.11 -20.78 -3.67
CA GLU A 44 0.92 -21.64 -4.22
C GLU A 44 0.79 -21.84 -5.74
N THR A 45 1.93 -21.88 -6.44
CA THR A 45 2.05 -22.32 -7.83
C THR A 45 2.92 -23.59 -7.89
N GLN A 46 2.90 -24.31 -9.01
CA GLN A 46 3.79 -25.46 -9.20
C GLN A 46 5.28 -25.10 -9.00
N TYR A 47 5.70 -23.90 -9.41
CA TYR A 47 7.06 -23.40 -9.21
C TYR A 47 7.40 -23.19 -7.73
N ASN A 48 6.42 -22.79 -6.91
CA ASN A 48 6.63 -22.68 -5.48
C ASN A 48 6.84 -24.06 -4.84
N LYS A 49 6.00 -25.03 -5.22
CA LYS A 49 6.09 -26.43 -4.78
C LYS A 49 7.44 -27.05 -5.14
N ASP A 50 7.89 -26.82 -6.38
CA ASP A 50 9.15 -27.36 -6.91
C ASP A 50 10.39 -26.54 -6.50
N LYS A 51 10.21 -25.52 -5.66
CA LYS A 51 11.28 -24.62 -5.17
C LYS A 51 12.07 -23.95 -6.31
N LEU A 52 11.39 -23.64 -7.42
CA LEU A 52 11.92 -22.85 -8.52
C LEU A 52 11.73 -21.35 -8.25
N LEU A 53 12.64 -20.53 -8.78
CA LEU A 53 12.50 -19.08 -8.77
C LEU A 53 11.43 -18.68 -9.77
N GLN A 54 10.49 -17.86 -9.31
CA GLN A 54 9.42 -17.33 -10.13
C GLN A 54 9.42 -15.82 -9.97
N GLY A 55 9.66 -15.11 -11.07
CA GLY A 55 9.77 -13.66 -11.14
C GLY A 55 8.66 -13.09 -12.01
N GLN A 56 9.05 -12.44 -13.10
CA GLN A 56 8.13 -11.69 -13.97
C GLN A 56 7.91 -12.36 -15.33
N GLY A 57 8.87 -13.16 -15.82
CA GLY A 57 8.81 -13.78 -17.14
C GLY A 57 8.00 -15.07 -17.16
N ILE A 58 7.88 -15.77 -16.04
CA ILE A 58 7.13 -17.02 -15.91
C ILE A 58 5.81 -16.77 -15.19
N ASP A 59 4.75 -16.65 -15.97
CA ASP A 59 3.40 -16.39 -15.49
C ASP A 59 2.57 -17.67 -15.38
N THR A 60 2.87 -18.50 -14.37
CA THR A 60 2.10 -19.71 -14.11
C THR A 60 0.86 -19.44 -13.25
N PRO A 61 -0.21 -20.24 -13.41
CA PRO A 61 -1.39 -20.16 -12.57
C PRO A 61 -1.13 -20.73 -11.17
N LEU A 62 -2.13 -20.57 -10.30
CA LEU A 62 -2.20 -21.28 -9.03
C LEU A 62 -2.22 -22.80 -9.24
N SER A 63 -1.58 -23.55 -8.32
CA SER A 63 -1.81 -24.98 -8.18
C SER A 63 -3.17 -25.24 -7.53
N GLU A 64 -3.63 -26.49 -7.52
CA GLU A 64 -4.84 -26.87 -6.76
C GLU A 64 -4.73 -26.50 -5.26
N VAL A 65 -3.54 -26.68 -4.69
CA VAL A 65 -3.23 -26.24 -3.32
C VAL A 65 -3.31 -24.71 -3.22
N GLY A 66 -2.79 -23.98 -4.21
CA GLY A 66 -2.89 -22.52 -4.25
C GLY A 66 -4.32 -22.01 -4.33
N VAL A 67 -5.20 -22.68 -5.06
CA VAL A 67 -6.64 -22.38 -5.09
C VAL A 67 -7.26 -22.60 -3.71
N ARG A 68 -7.02 -23.75 -3.06
CA ARG A 68 -7.52 -24.01 -1.70
C ARG A 68 -7.02 -22.96 -0.68
N GLN A 69 -5.76 -22.54 -0.79
CA GLN A 69 -5.20 -21.49 0.07
C GLN A 69 -5.90 -20.14 -0.15
N ALA A 70 -6.18 -19.78 -1.42
CA ALA A 70 -6.87 -18.54 -1.76
C ALA A 70 -8.32 -18.56 -1.28
N GLU A 71 -9.02 -19.70 -1.38
CA GLU A 71 -10.38 -19.88 -0.83
C GLU A 71 -10.38 -19.70 0.70
N ALA A 72 -9.43 -20.33 1.40
CA ALA A 72 -9.27 -20.16 2.84
C ALA A 72 -9.00 -18.70 3.24
N ALA A 73 -8.16 -17.98 2.48
CA ALA A 73 -7.91 -16.56 2.69
C ALA A 73 -9.16 -15.71 2.42
N GLY A 74 -9.93 -16.05 1.38
CA GLY A 74 -11.20 -15.39 1.05
C GLY A 74 -12.24 -15.56 2.15
N HIS A 75 -12.38 -16.76 2.70
CA HIS A 75 -13.25 -17.00 3.86
C HIS A 75 -12.78 -16.26 5.11
N TYR A 76 -11.48 -16.23 5.39
CA TYR A 76 -10.93 -15.50 6.52
C TYR A 76 -11.15 -13.98 6.39
N LEU A 77 -11.09 -13.43 5.18
CA LEU A 77 -11.31 -12.01 4.89
C LEU A 77 -12.76 -11.70 4.49
N ARG A 78 -13.71 -12.62 4.70
CA ARG A 78 -15.08 -12.54 4.17
C ARG A 78 -15.81 -11.27 4.58
N ASP A 79 -15.72 -10.92 5.86
CA ASP A 79 -16.46 -9.83 6.49
C ASP A 79 -15.66 -8.51 6.53
N ILE A 80 -14.49 -8.48 5.88
CA ILE A 80 -13.65 -7.28 5.82
C ILE A 80 -14.07 -6.43 4.62
N ARG A 81 -14.55 -5.21 4.86
CA ARG A 81 -14.92 -4.31 3.77
C ARG A 81 -13.67 -3.69 3.15
N PHE A 82 -13.36 -4.06 1.92
CA PHE A 82 -12.37 -3.35 1.11
C PHE A 82 -13.06 -2.23 0.34
N THR A 83 -12.40 -1.09 0.23
CA THR A 83 -12.82 0.04 -0.62
C THR A 83 -11.96 0.15 -1.88
N ASN A 84 -10.79 -0.48 -1.88
CA ASN A 84 -9.88 -0.53 -3.02
C ASN A 84 -9.26 -1.93 -3.11
N ALA A 85 -9.01 -2.41 -4.33
CA ALA A 85 -8.25 -3.63 -4.58
C ALA A 85 -7.19 -3.40 -5.65
N PHE A 86 -5.92 -3.57 -5.30
CA PHE A 86 -4.80 -3.54 -6.25
C PHE A 86 -4.15 -4.90 -6.36
N VAL A 87 -3.82 -5.30 -7.58
CA VAL A 87 -3.33 -6.63 -7.84
C VAL A 87 -2.17 -6.55 -8.80
N SER A 88 -1.11 -7.32 -8.55
CA SER A 88 -0.10 -7.52 -9.59
C SER A 88 -0.76 -8.10 -10.85
N ASN A 89 -0.37 -7.61 -12.01
CA ASN A 89 -0.86 -8.09 -13.30
C ASN A 89 -0.43 -9.53 -13.68
N LEU A 90 0.22 -10.27 -12.78
CA LEU A 90 0.63 -11.66 -12.98
C LEU A 90 -0.49 -12.63 -12.57
N GLN A 91 -0.77 -13.62 -13.39
CA GLN A 91 -1.92 -14.53 -13.30
C GLN A 91 -2.14 -15.11 -11.89
N ARG A 92 -1.08 -15.61 -11.22
CA ARG A 92 -1.18 -16.14 -9.85
C ARG A 92 -1.71 -15.14 -8.82
N ALA A 93 -1.36 -13.86 -8.96
CA ALA A 93 -1.87 -12.81 -8.08
C ALA A 93 -3.31 -12.44 -8.43
N VAL A 94 -3.62 -12.35 -9.73
CA VAL A 94 -4.98 -12.11 -10.25
C VAL A 94 -5.94 -13.18 -9.74
N GLN A 95 -5.64 -14.46 -9.96
CA GLN A 95 -6.47 -15.59 -9.52
C GLN A 95 -6.68 -15.59 -7.99
N THR A 96 -5.63 -15.25 -7.22
CA THR A 96 -5.75 -15.17 -5.76
C THR A 96 -6.70 -14.04 -5.36
N ALA A 97 -6.58 -12.86 -5.97
CA ALA A 97 -7.45 -11.71 -5.69
C ALA A 97 -8.91 -11.98 -6.08
N GLU A 98 -9.14 -12.59 -7.24
CA GLU A 98 -10.48 -12.99 -7.70
C GLU A 98 -11.15 -13.92 -6.70
N ILE A 99 -10.43 -14.94 -6.21
CA ILE A 99 -10.97 -15.89 -5.23
C ILE A 99 -11.28 -15.19 -3.89
N ILE A 100 -10.37 -14.33 -3.41
CA ILE A 100 -10.59 -13.58 -2.16
C ILE A 100 -11.83 -12.70 -2.27
N LEU A 101 -11.94 -11.91 -3.34
CA LEU A 101 -13.03 -10.96 -3.53
C LEU A 101 -14.37 -11.66 -3.81
N ARG A 102 -14.36 -12.79 -4.52
CA ARG A 102 -15.58 -13.60 -4.73
C ARG A 102 -16.19 -14.10 -3.42
N ASN A 103 -15.35 -14.43 -2.44
CA ASN A 103 -15.79 -14.89 -1.12
C ASN A 103 -16.14 -13.74 -0.17
N ASN A 104 -15.81 -12.50 -0.51
CA ASN A 104 -16.07 -11.33 0.32
C ASN A 104 -17.50 -10.81 0.14
N VAL A 105 -18.20 -10.55 1.24
CA VAL A 105 -19.63 -10.18 1.22
C VAL A 105 -19.87 -8.67 1.18
N HIS A 106 -18.82 -7.85 1.31
CA HIS A 106 -18.93 -6.39 1.39
C HIS A 106 -18.26 -5.65 0.23
N SER A 107 -17.49 -6.35 -0.60
CA SER A 107 -16.58 -5.75 -1.59
C SER A 107 -16.93 -6.11 -3.03
N SER A 108 -18.17 -6.56 -3.30
CA SER A 108 -18.60 -6.99 -4.63
C SER A 108 -18.58 -5.88 -5.68
N SER A 109 -18.61 -4.61 -5.27
CA SER A 109 -18.51 -3.44 -6.15
C SER A 109 -17.09 -2.91 -6.31
N VAL A 110 -16.09 -3.52 -5.65
CA VAL A 110 -14.70 -3.07 -5.73
C VAL A 110 -14.08 -3.58 -7.02
N GLU A 111 -13.69 -2.67 -7.90
CA GLU A 111 -12.92 -2.99 -9.09
C GLU A 111 -11.48 -3.39 -8.71
N MET A 112 -10.99 -4.49 -9.29
CA MET A 112 -9.58 -4.86 -9.21
C MET A 112 -8.76 -4.02 -10.18
N VAL A 113 -7.83 -3.24 -9.64
CA VAL A 113 -6.88 -2.47 -10.44
C VAL A 113 -5.59 -3.27 -10.60
N LEU A 114 -5.32 -3.72 -11.83
CA LEU A 114 -4.09 -4.43 -12.16
C LEU A 114 -2.93 -3.44 -12.31
N ASP A 115 -1.92 -3.53 -11.45
CA ASP A 115 -0.78 -2.61 -11.41
C ASP A 115 0.55 -3.34 -11.57
N PRO A 116 1.30 -3.11 -12.68
CA PRO A 116 2.63 -3.65 -12.89
C PRO A 116 3.67 -3.26 -11.82
N LEU A 117 3.46 -2.19 -11.06
CA LEU A 117 4.32 -1.83 -9.93
C LEU A 117 4.32 -2.87 -8.82
N LEU A 118 3.29 -3.72 -8.76
CA LEU A 118 3.12 -4.76 -7.74
C LEU A 118 3.72 -6.11 -8.12
N ARG A 119 4.34 -6.24 -9.30
CA ARG A 119 4.95 -7.50 -9.76
C ARG A 119 6.11 -7.97 -8.89
N GLU A 120 6.38 -9.26 -8.92
CA GLU A 120 7.50 -9.87 -8.19
C GLU A 120 8.84 -9.25 -8.58
N ARG A 121 9.87 -9.42 -7.74
CA ARG A 121 11.26 -9.16 -8.10
C ARG A 121 11.61 -9.89 -9.41
N GLY A 122 12.16 -9.17 -10.37
CA GLY A 122 12.74 -9.77 -11.57
C GLY A 122 13.98 -10.60 -11.20
N PHE A 123 14.04 -11.87 -11.63
CA PHE A 123 15.19 -12.74 -11.39
C PHE A 123 16.06 -12.95 -12.64
N GLY A 124 15.74 -12.32 -13.76
CA GLY A 124 16.52 -12.38 -14.99
C GLY A 124 16.85 -13.81 -15.40
N VAL A 125 18.13 -14.08 -15.67
CA VAL A 125 18.62 -15.41 -16.09
C VAL A 125 18.44 -16.52 -15.05
N ALA A 126 18.15 -16.17 -13.79
CA ALA A 126 17.90 -17.13 -12.72
C ALA A 126 16.43 -17.56 -12.62
N GLU A 127 15.52 -16.91 -13.34
CA GLU A 127 14.10 -17.29 -13.34
C GLU A 127 13.90 -18.71 -13.89
N GLY A 128 13.06 -19.49 -13.21
CA GLY A 128 12.78 -20.89 -13.47
C GLY A 128 13.85 -21.89 -13.04
N ARG A 129 14.97 -21.41 -12.48
CA ARG A 129 15.98 -22.28 -11.86
C ARG A 129 15.65 -22.58 -10.39
N PRO A 130 16.18 -23.66 -9.81
CA PRO A 130 16.09 -23.90 -8.38
C PRO A 130 16.53 -22.68 -7.56
N LYS A 131 15.85 -22.40 -6.44
CA LYS A 131 16.24 -21.30 -5.54
C LYS A 131 17.68 -21.42 -5.03
N GLU A 132 18.20 -22.64 -4.95
CA GLU A 132 19.59 -22.89 -4.54
C GLU A 132 20.59 -22.37 -5.58
N ASP A 133 20.24 -22.35 -6.86
CA ASP A 133 21.11 -21.83 -7.92
C ASP A 133 21.41 -20.34 -7.73
N LEU A 134 20.43 -19.56 -7.24
CA LEU A 134 20.66 -18.14 -6.95
C LEU A 134 21.67 -17.96 -5.80
N LYS A 135 21.66 -18.85 -4.80
CA LYS A 135 22.68 -18.84 -3.74
C LYS A 135 24.05 -19.23 -4.31
N ASN A 136 24.11 -20.22 -5.17
CA ASN A 136 25.35 -20.65 -5.82
C ASN A 136 25.93 -19.52 -6.69
N MET A 137 25.10 -18.83 -7.46
CA MET A 137 25.49 -17.65 -8.24
C MET A 137 26.02 -16.52 -7.34
N ALA A 138 25.35 -16.25 -6.22
CA ALA A 138 25.79 -15.24 -5.25
C ALA A 138 27.16 -15.60 -4.64
N ASN A 139 27.32 -16.84 -4.21
CA ASN A 139 28.58 -17.35 -3.64
C ASN A 139 29.73 -17.27 -4.67
N ALA A 140 29.48 -17.66 -5.93
CA ALA A 140 30.46 -17.56 -7.01
C ALA A 140 30.85 -16.09 -7.32
N ALA A 141 29.94 -15.14 -7.08
CA ALA A 141 30.20 -13.71 -7.19
C ALA A 141 30.82 -13.08 -5.94
N GLY A 142 31.09 -13.88 -4.88
CA GLY A 142 31.63 -13.39 -3.61
C GLY A 142 30.66 -12.49 -2.83
N GLN A 143 29.35 -12.61 -3.07
CA GLN A 143 28.31 -11.78 -2.48
C GLN A 143 27.37 -12.59 -1.61
N SER A 144 26.74 -11.94 -0.64
CA SER A 144 25.62 -12.54 0.08
C SER A 144 24.42 -12.71 -0.88
N CYS A 145 23.61 -13.75 -0.69
CA CYS A 145 22.39 -13.94 -1.48
C CYS A 145 21.39 -12.78 -1.35
N ARG A 146 21.48 -11.99 -0.27
CA ARG A 146 20.64 -10.79 -0.07
C ARG A 146 21.05 -9.66 -1.02
N ASP A 147 22.35 -9.45 -1.17
CA ASP A 147 22.91 -8.30 -1.89
C ASP A 147 23.11 -8.62 -3.38
N PHE A 148 23.17 -9.92 -3.73
CA PHE A 148 23.32 -10.37 -5.10
C PHE A 148 22.08 -10.11 -5.97
N THR A 149 22.33 -9.65 -7.19
CA THR A 149 21.32 -9.55 -8.25
C THR A 149 21.81 -10.30 -9.50
N PRO A 150 21.07 -11.33 -9.96
CA PRO A 150 21.46 -12.08 -11.15
C PRO A 150 21.36 -11.20 -12.40
N PRO A 151 22.12 -11.51 -13.48
CA PRO A 151 22.03 -10.78 -14.74
C PRO A 151 20.59 -10.68 -15.26
N GLY A 152 20.17 -9.48 -15.65
CA GLY A 152 18.80 -9.19 -16.08
C GLY A 152 17.75 -9.18 -14.95
N GLY A 153 18.15 -9.35 -13.69
CA GLY A 153 17.28 -9.27 -12.52
C GLY A 153 17.13 -7.84 -11.98
N GLU A 154 16.23 -7.68 -11.01
CA GLU A 154 16.04 -6.43 -10.26
C GLU A 154 16.83 -6.45 -8.95
N THR A 155 17.43 -5.31 -8.59
CA THR A 155 17.98 -5.07 -7.26
C THR A 155 16.86 -4.87 -6.23
N LEU A 156 17.18 -5.04 -4.94
CA LEU A 156 16.20 -4.75 -3.87
C LEU A 156 15.74 -3.28 -3.88
N ASP A 157 16.63 -2.34 -4.22
CA ASP A 157 16.29 -0.92 -4.30
C ASP A 157 15.39 -0.58 -5.50
N GLN A 158 15.54 -1.29 -6.62
CA GLN A 158 14.59 -1.17 -7.73
C GLN A 158 13.19 -1.65 -7.33
N VAL A 159 13.10 -2.76 -6.60
CA VAL A 159 11.82 -3.25 -6.04
C VAL A 159 11.26 -2.23 -5.03
N ARG A 160 12.10 -1.69 -4.14
CA ARG A 160 11.74 -0.63 -3.17
C ARG A 160 11.19 0.61 -3.87
N THR A 161 11.86 1.04 -4.94
CA THR A 161 11.43 2.18 -5.76
C THR A 161 10.05 1.94 -6.39
N ARG A 162 9.76 0.71 -6.86
CA ARG A 162 8.42 0.38 -7.36
C ARG A 162 7.36 0.48 -6.25
N PHE A 163 7.67 0.00 -5.05
CA PHE A 163 6.77 0.12 -3.90
C PHE A 163 6.53 1.57 -3.48
N GLN A 164 7.56 2.40 -3.44
CA GLN A 164 7.44 3.84 -3.16
C GLN A 164 6.54 4.55 -4.18
N LYS A 165 6.70 4.24 -5.48
CA LYS A 165 5.83 4.76 -6.54
C LYS A 165 4.38 4.32 -6.34
N PHE A 166 4.16 3.06 -5.99
CA PHE A 166 2.84 2.53 -5.68
C PHE A 166 2.22 3.25 -4.46
N LEU A 167 2.97 3.44 -3.37
CA LEU A 167 2.48 4.17 -2.19
C LEU A 167 2.07 5.60 -2.53
N LYS A 168 2.88 6.33 -3.32
CA LYS A 168 2.52 7.69 -3.76
C LYS A 168 1.21 7.71 -4.52
N TYR A 169 1.02 6.76 -5.44
CA TYR A 169 -0.24 6.62 -6.19
C TYR A 169 -1.42 6.25 -5.28
N LEU A 170 -1.22 5.31 -4.36
CA LEU A 170 -2.22 4.89 -3.39
C LEU A 170 -2.66 6.06 -2.49
N PHE A 171 -1.73 6.81 -1.92
CA PHE A 171 -2.03 7.95 -1.05
C PHE A 171 -2.85 9.01 -1.78
N GLN A 172 -2.50 9.33 -3.03
CA GLN A 172 -3.28 10.25 -3.84
C GLN A 172 -4.70 9.74 -4.06
N ARG A 173 -4.87 8.46 -4.40
CA ARG A 173 -6.20 7.87 -4.59
C ARG A 173 -7.04 7.88 -3.31
N ILE A 174 -6.44 7.62 -2.15
CA ILE A 174 -7.12 7.71 -0.85
C ILE A 174 -7.60 9.14 -0.58
N LEU A 175 -6.76 10.14 -0.86
CA LEU A 175 -7.14 11.55 -0.74
C LEU A 175 -8.29 11.91 -1.69
N ASP A 176 -8.19 11.54 -2.97
CA ASP A 176 -9.24 11.82 -3.96
C ASP A 176 -10.58 11.19 -3.56
N ASN A 177 -10.56 9.92 -3.12
CA ASN A 177 -11.75 9.23 -2.63
C ASN A 177 -12.34 9.90 -1.37
N HIS A 178 -11.51 10.39 -0.45
CA HIS A 178 -11.95 11.13 0.72
C HIS A 178 -12.63 12.44 0.34
N CYS A 179 -12.04 13.22 -0.56
CA CYS A 179 -12.62 14.46 -1.07
C CYS A 179 -13.98 14.22 -1.74
N HIS A 180 -14.11 13.15 -2.54
CA HIS A 180 -15.39 12.76 -3.14
C HIS A 180 -16.42 12.35 -2.07
N ALA A 181 -16.04 11.57 -1.06
CA ALA A 181 -16.94 11.19 0.03
C ALA A 181 -17.41 12.43 0.83
N ALA A 182 -16.51 13.36 1.14
CA ALA A 182 -16.82 14.59 1.88
C ALA A 182 -17.79 15.52 1.13
N GLN A 183 -17.76 15.54 -0.20
CA GLN A 183 -18.72 16.30 -1.02
C GLN A 183 -20.15 15.75 -0.94
N HIS A 184 -20.32 14.49 -0.56
CA HIS A 184 -21.61 13.80 -0.46
C HIS A 184 -22.10 13.61 0.99
N VAL A 185 -21.32 14.01 2.00
CA VAL A 185 -21.63 13.83 3.43
C VAL A 185 -21.87 15.18 4.09
N CYS A 186 -22.95 15.31 4.88
CA CYS A 186 -23.19 16.50 5.69
C CYS A 186 -22.01 16.74 6.67
N PRO A 187 -21.54 17.99 6.87
CA PRO A 187 -20.34 18.31 7.67
C PRO A 187 -20.38 17.84 9.12
N SER A 188 -21.54 17.47 9.65
CA SER A 188 -21.76 17.05 11.04
C SER A 188 -21.49 15.56 11.32
N SER A 189 -21.03 14.78 10.33
CA SER A 189 -20.89 13.32 10.45
C SER A 189 -19.50 12.76 10.15
N ILE A 190 -18.48 13.60 9.95
CA ILE A 190 -17.10 13.12 9.83
C ILE A 190 -16.53 12.98 11.24
N PRO A 191 -16.26 11.76 11.74
CA PRO A 191 -15.62 11.59 13.03
C PRO A 191 -14.22 12.18 12.94
N THR A 192 -13.93 13.20 13.74
CA THR A 192 -12.57 13.61 14.05
C THR A 192 -11.90 12.44 14.76
N LEU A 193 -10.96 11.77 14.09
CA LEU A 193 -10.22 10.66 14.69
C LEU A 193 -9.51 11.17 15.96
N PRO A 194 -9.64 10.47 17.11
CA PRO A 194 -8.79 10.74 18.25
C PRO A 194 -7.32 10.43 17.89
N GLU A 195 -6.43 11.14 18.57
CA GLU A 195 -4.97 10.99 18.53
C GLU A 195 -4.54 9.51 18.55
N SER A 196 -3.49 9.19 17.78
CA SER A 196 -3.09 7.84 17.33
C SER A 196 -2.96 6.78 18.43
N LEU A 197 -4.06 6.17 18.84
CA LEU A 197 -4.03 4.98 19.67
C LEU A 197 -3.52 3.80 18.81
N PRO A 198 -2.62 2.96 19.34
CA PRO A 198 -2.16 1.77 18.63
C PRO A 198 -3.36 0.87 18.29
N PRO A 199 -3.36 0.22 17.11
CA PRO A 199 -4.47 -0.61 16.68
C PRO A 199 -4.72 -1.77 17.65
N VAL A 200 -6.00 -2.06 17.92
CA VAL A 200 -6.40 -3.22 18.73
C VAL A 200 -6.10 -4.50 17.95
N VAL A 201 -5.39 -5.44 18.59
CA VAL A 201 -5.02 -6.75 18.03
C VAL A 201 -5.60 -7.84 18.93
N ALA A 202 -6.70 -8.46 18.50
CA ALA A 202 -7.38 -9.55 19.19
C ALA A 202 -7.11 -10.93 18.54
N GLY A 203 -6.34 -10.97 17.45
CA GLY A 203 -6.12 -12.18 16.67
C GLY A 203 -7.25 -12.47 15.67
N LEU A 204 -8.03 -11.44 15.32
CA LEU A 204 -9.20 -11.55 14.45
C LEU A 204 -8.89 -10.99 13.05
N ALA A 205 -9.75 -11.33 12.08
CA ALA A 205 -9.59 -10.91 10.70
C ALA A 205 -9.69 -9.39 10.50
N ASP A 206 -10.31 -8.66 11.42
CA ASP A 206 -10.58 -7.21 11.40
C ASP A 206 -9.64 -6.39 12.31
N ASP A 207 -8.64 -7.03 12.93
CA ASP A 207 -7.64 -6.35 13.75
C ASP A 207 -7.13 -5.08 13.05
N GLY A 208 -7.22 -3.95 13.76
CA GLY A 208 -6.76 -2.62 13.32
C GLY A 208 -7.55 -1.93 12.21
N VAL A 209 -8.65 -2.50 11.69
CA VAL A 209 -9.38 -1.90 10.53
C VAL A 209 -10.89 -1.79 10.70
N ALA A 210 -11.47 -2.31 11.79
CA ALA A 210 -12.92 -2.33 11.99
C ALA A 210 -13.61 -0.96 11.84
N ASP A 211 -12.96 0.12 12.31
CA ASP A 211 -13.50 1.47 12.30
C ASP A 211 -12.95 2.35 11.15
N LEU A 212 -12.19 1.78 10.21
CA LEU A 212 -11.58 2.56 9.13
C LEU A 212 -12.50 2.68 7.91
N LEU A 213 -12.74 3.92 7.48
CA LEU A 213 -13.58 4.21 6.32
C LEU A 213 -12.98 3.68 5.01
N PHE A 214 -11.66 3.70 4.89
CA PHE A 214 -10.93 3.23 3.73
C PHE A 214 -10.06 2.03 4.08
N HIS A 215 -10.13 0.98 3.27
CA HIS A 215 -9.29 -0.20 3.43
C HIS A 215 -8.93 -0.77 2.07
N THR A 216 -7.63 -0.87 1.82
CA THR A 216 -7.07 -1.33 0.57
C THR A 216 -6.56 -2.77 0.69
N LEU A 217 -7.08 -3.65 -0.17
CA LEU A 217 -6.50 -4.97 -0.44
C LEU A 217 -5.40 -4.83 -1.50
N VAL A 218 -4.25 -5.46 -1.26
CA VAL A 218 -3.18 -5.59 -2.24
C VAL A 218 -2.76 -7.05 -2.35
N VAL A 219 -2.84 -7.63 -3.54
CA VAL A 219 -2.37 -9.00 -3.79
C VAL A 219 -1.11 -8.97 -4.66
N SER A 220 -0.01 -9.49 -4.10
CA SER A 220 1.33 -9.39 -4.68
C SER A 220 2.17 -10.65 -4.39
N HIS A 221 3.49 -10.51 -4.24
CA HIS A 221 4.47 -11.60 -4.29
C HIS A 221 5.45 -11.56 -3.12
N GLY A 222 6.15 -12.66 -2.89
CA GLY A 222 6.92 -12.86 -1.66
C GLY A 222 8.11 -11.92 -1.51
N ALA A 223 8.95 -11.77 -2.54
CA ALA A 223 10.11 -10.88 -2.44
C ALA A 223 9.68 -9.41 -2.47
N TYR A 224 8.68 -9.06 -3.29
CA TYR A 224 8.06 -7.74 -3.30
C TYR A 224 7.52 -7.32 -1.91
N ILE A 225 6.65 -8.15 -1.31
CA ILE A 225 6.06 -7.86 0.01
C ILE A 225 7.14 -7.75 1.07
N ARG A 226 8.18 -8.59 1.03
CA ARG A 226 9.30 -8.49 1.98
C ARG A 226 10.02 -7.14 1.88
N VAL A 227 10.29 -6.66 0.67
CA VAL A 227 10.89 -5.33 0.45
C VAL A 227 9.93 -4.22 0.89
N ALA A 228 8.64 -4.37 0.61
CA ALA A 228 7.61 -3.42 1.04
C ALA A 228 7.55 -3.30 2.57
N VAL A 229 7.46 -4.42 3.29
CA VAL A 229 7.46 -4.45 4.76
C VAL A 229 8.73 -3.79 5.31
N HIS A 230 9.90 -4.06 4.72
CA HIS A 230 11.15 -3.44 5.14
C HIS A 230 11.14 -1.92 4.96
N HIS A 231 10.63 -1.43 3.82
CA HIS A 231 10.47 0.01 3.58
C HIS A 231 9.52 0.65 4.59
N LEU A 232 8.37 0.02 4.88
CA LEU A 232 7.42 0.55 5.86
C LEU A 232 8.04 0.63 7.26
N VAL A 233 8.73 -0.43 7.70
CA VAL A 233 9.32 -0.51 9.04
C VAL A 233 10.50 0.42 9.22
N GLU A 234 11.44 0.44 8.26
CA GLU A 234 12.69 1.15 8.45
C GLU A 234 12.64 2.59 7.93
N ASP A 235 12.13 2.78 6.71
CA ASP A 235 12.19 4.08 6.04
C ASP A 235 11.01 4.98 6.42
N LEU A 236 9.83 4.40 6.69
CA LEU A 236 8.64 5.14 7.15
C LEU A 236 8.43 5.05 8.66
N HIS A 237 9.41 4.51 9.39
CA HIS A 237 9.40 4.40 10.86
C HIS A 237 8.11 3.78 11.42
N CYS A 238 7.60 2.73 10.76
CA CYS A 238 6.36 2.08 11.17
C CYS A 238 6.49 1.49 12.58
N SER A 239 5.55 1.86 13.44
CA SER A 239 5.47 1.30 14.80
C SER A 239 5.01 -0.16 14.74
N LEU A 240 5.56 -0.98 15.63
CA LEU A 240 5.30 -2.41 15.69
C LEU A 240 4.45 -2.75 16.93
N PRO A 241 3.57 -3.78 16.85
CA PRO A 241 2.78 -4.19 17.99
C PRO A 241 3.67 -4.87 19.03
N VAL A 242 3.29 -4.74 20.31
CA VAL A 242 4.04 -5.31 21.43
C VAL A 242 4.20 -6.82 21.25
N GLY A 243 5.43 -7.31 21.42
CA GLY A 243 5.75 -8.74 21.31
C GLY A 243 6.04 -9.24 19.89
N LEU A 244 5.83 -8.43 18.85
CA LEU A 244 6.25 -8.80 17.49
C LEU A 244 7.78 -8.79 17.39
N LYS A 245 8.35 -9.94 17.04
CA LYS A 245 9.80 -10.11 16.95
C LYS A 245 10.30 -9.68 15.56
N MET A 246 11.45 -9.02 15.50
CA MET A 246 12.04 -8.57 14.22
C MET A 246 12.33 -9.73 13.26
N ASN A 247 12.69 -10.92 13.76
CA ASN A 247 12.88 -12.08 12.90
C ASN A 247 11.58 -12.52 12.19
N GLN A 248 10.41 -12.28 12.79
CA GLN A 248 9.11 -12.49 12.17
C GLN A 248 8.81 -11.39 11.14
N VAL A 249 9.12 -10.12 11.45
CA VAL A 249 8.98 -9.00 10.51
C VAL A 249 9.74 -9.28 9.20
N TYR A 250 10.97 -9.78 9.31
CA TYR A 250 11.83 -10.05 8.15
C TYR A 250 11.70 -11.45 7.57
N SER A 251 10.78 -12.26 8.09
CA SER A 251 10.54 -13.62 7.60
C SER A 251 9.93 -13.61 6.19
N PRO A 252 10.20 -14.63 5.37
CA PRO A 252 9.54 -14.77 4.08
C PRO A 252 8.02 -14.90 4.25
N CYS A 253 7.25 -14.13 3.48
CA CYS A 253 5.80 -14.23 3.47
C CYS A 253 5.35 -15.58 2.90
N PRO A 254 4.59 -16.42 3.64
CA PRO A 254 4.07 -17.68 3.10
C PRO A 254 3.04 -17.42 1.99
N ASN A 255 2.74 -18.42 1.17
CA ASN A 255 1.65 -18.30 0.19
C ASN A 255 0.33 -17.98 0.90
N THR A 256 -0.42 -16.99 0.41
CA THR A 256 -1.59 -16.37 1.09
C THR A 256 -1.32 -15.79 2.47
N GLY A 257 -0.06 -15.61 2.87
CA GLY A 257 0.29 -14.89 4.09
C GLY A 257 -0.22 -13.46 4.03
N ILE A 258 -0.76 -12.98 5.14
CA ILE A 258 -1.43 -11.68 5.25
C ILE A 258 -0.60 -10.78 6.16
N CYS A 259 -0.25 -9.59 5.67
CA CYS A 259 0.30 -8.50 6.47
C CYS A 259 -0.72 -7.36 6.51
N ARG A 260 -0.79 -6.65 7.64
CA ARG A 260 -1.68 -5.51 7.79
C ARG A 260 -1.00 -4.32 8.44
N PHE A 261 -1.27 -3.17 7.85
CA PHE A 261 -0.81 -1.87 8.31
C PHE A 261 -1.97 -0.88 8.34
N THR A 262 -1.88 0.12 9.20
CA THR A 262 -2.72 1.31 9.14
C THR A 262 -1.84 2.52 8.88
N PHE A 263 -2.40 3.50 8.17
CA PHE A 263 -1.74 4.74 7.82
C PHE A 263 -2.60 5.90 8.28
N THR A 264 -1.96 6.96 8.75
CA THR A 264 -2.54 8.29 8.87
C THR A 264 -1.82 9.19 7.86
N LEU A 265 -2.59 9.79 6.96
CA LEU A 265 -2.11 10.78 6.00
C LEU A 265 -2.45 12.17 6.50
N ASP A 266 -1.51 13.09 6.34
CA ASP A 266 -1.77 14.53 6.32
C ASP A 266 -1.73 15.00 4.87
N ALA A 267 -2.70 15.81 4.47
CA ALA A 267 -2.78 16.36 3.13
C ALA A 267 -2.68 17.88 3.18
N ASP A 268 -1.61 18.39 2.58
CA ASP A 268 -1.36 19.82 2.38
C ASP A 268 -1.21 20.14 0.87
N VAL A 269 -0.71 21.34 0.56
CA VAL A 269 -0.50 21.82 -0.82
C VAL A 269 0.53 20.95 -1.58
N SER A 270 1.38 20.20 -0.89
CA SER A 270 2.41 19.32 -1.46
C SER A 270 1.90 17.91 -1.79
N GLY A 271 0.64 17.61 -1.44
CA GLY A 271 0.00 16.30 -1.62
C GLY A 271 0.05 15.43 -0.35
N PRO A 272 -0.61 14.26 -0.36
CA PRO A 272 -0.76 13.45 0.84
C PRO A 272 0.56 12.81 1.27
N GLN A 273 0.94 13.00 2.53
CA GLN A 273 2.12 12.42 3.16
C GLN A 273 1.73 11.60 4.40
N PRO A 274 2.38 10.44 4.64
CA PRO A 274 2.12 9.66 5.84
C PRO A 274 2.73 10.35 7.06
N THR A 275 1.91 10.61 8.08
CA THR A 275 2.36 11.11 9.39
C THR A 275 2.46 10.01 10.43
N ALA A 276 1.75 8.90 10.24
CA ALA A 276 1.88 7.71 11.06
C ALA A 276 1.68 6.44 10.23
N VAL A 277 2.46 5.40 10.55
CA VAL A 277 2.31 4.05 10.00
C VAL A 277 2.37 3.06 11.17
N HIS A 278 1.36 2.21 11.30
CA HIS A 278 1.31 1.18 12.34
C HIS A 278 1.19 -0.20 11.73
N CYS A 279 2.06 -1.11 12.13
CA CYS A 279 1.95 -2.52 11.80
C CYS A 279 0.94 -3.15 12.75
N VAL A 280 -0.04 -3.86 12.20
CA VAL A 280 -1.01 -4.63 12.99
C VAL A 280 -0.53 -6.07 13.13
N PHE A 281 -0.13 -6.71 12.04
CA PHE A 281 0.46 -8.04 12.02
C PHE A 281 1.23 -8.30 10.72
N ILE A 282 2.20 -9.22 10.79
CA ILE A 282 3.03 -9.64 9.64
C ILE A 282 2.90 -11.14 9.42
N ASN A 283 2.73 -11.55 8.16
CA ASN A 283 2.74 -12.92 7.69
C ASN A 283 1.77 -13.85 8.46
N ARG A 284 0.61 -13.32 8.87
CA ARG A 284 -0.47 -14.09 9.50
C ARG A 284 -0.96 -15.15 8.52
N ARG A 285 -1.24 -16.35 9.03
CA ARG A 285 -1.59 -17.53 8.23
C ARG A 285 -2.57 -18.46 8.93
N ASP A 286 -3.39 -17.89 9.81
CA ASP A 286 -4.29 -18.67 10.68
C ASP A 286 -5.36 -19.38 9.86
N HIS A 287 -5.78 -18.78 8.75
CA HIS A 287 -6.67 -19.39 7.76
C HIS A 287 -6.13 -20.66 7.11
N LEU A 288 -4.80 -20.87 7.12
CA LEU A 288 -4.20 -22.10 6.60
C LEU A 288 -4.28 -23.27 7.57
N ALA A 289 -4.67 -23.05 8.83
CA ALA A 289 -4.86 -24.13 9.79
C ALA A 289 -5.94 -25.10 9.31
N ILE A 290 -7.04 -24.58 8.75
CA ILE A 290 -8.17 -25.38 8.26
C ILE A 290 -7.79 -26.35 7.14
N LEU A 291 -6.70 -26.06 6.41
CA LEU A 291 -6.22 -26.91 5.33
C LEU A 291 -5.35 -28.06 5.81
N LYS A 292 -4.77 -27.96 7.01
CA LYS A 292 -3.96 -29.03 7.60
C LYS A 292 -4.80 -30.16 8.18
N ASP A 293 -6.07 -29.88 8.47
CA ASP A 293 -7.02 -30.85 9.01
C ASP A 293 -7.75 -31.64 7.90
N LEU A 294 -7.41 -31.38 6.62
CA LEU A 294 -8.06 -31.96 5.44
C LEU A 294 -7.16 -32.93 4.64
N ASP A 295 -5.89 -33.10 5.05
CA ASP A 295 -4.94 -34.06 4.49
C ASP A 295 -4.66 -35.18 5.52
#